data_AF-A0A1J5P873-F1
#
_entry.id   AF-A0A1J5P873-F1
#
_cell.length_a   1.000
_cell.length_b   1.000
_cell.length_c   1.000
_cell.angle_alpha   90.00
_cell.angle_beta   90.00
_cell.angle_gamma   90.00
#
_symmetry.space_group_name_H-M   'P 1'
#
loop_
_entity.id
_entity.type
_entity.pdbx_description
1 polymer ?
#
loop_
_entity_poly.entity_id
_entity_poly.type
_entity_poly.pdbx_seq_one_letter_code
_entity_poly.pdbx_strand_id
1 'polypeptide(L)' 'MRNAPVKVWGPGEETFGHSGWGGSCCFADPERRLAGAYVMNKQSTDLIGDARPRRLIEAAYASL' A
#
# COMPACT_ATOMS: atom_id res chain seq x y z
N MET A 1 3.09 -5.07 9.55
CA MET A 1 4.37 -5.37 8.86
C MET A 1 5.05 -4.06 8.51
N ARG A 2 6.39 -4.01 8.48
CA ARG A 2 7.14 -2.82 8.03
C ARG A 2 7.20 -2.78 6.50
N ASN A 3 7.22 -1.59 5.92
CA ASN A 3 7.19 -1.39 4.46
C ASN A 3 8.52 -1.76 3.78
N ALA A 4 9.65 -1.57 4.46
CA ALA A 4 10.97 -1.99 3.99
C ALA A 4 11.11 -3.53 3.96
N PRO A 5 11.86 -4.12 2.99
CA PRO A 5 12.59 -3.44 1.91
C PRO A 5 11.78 -3.22 0.62
N VAL A 6 10.57 -3.78 0.52
CA VAL A 6 9.83 -3.87 -0.76
C VAL A 6 9.09 -2.58 -1.13
N LYS A 7 8.72 -1.76 -0.13
CA LYS A 7 8.07 -0.44 -0.31
C LYS A 7 6.75 -0.47 -1.08
N VAL A 8 5.88 -1.43 -0.76
CA VAL A 8 4.59 -1.61 -1.46
C VAL A 8 3.51 -0.59 -1.10
N TRP A 9 3.66 0.13 0.01
CA TRP A 9 2.67 1.11 0.51
C TRP A 9 3.13 2.56 0.39
N GLY A 10 4.08 2.83 -0.51
CA GLY A 10 4.64 4.16 -0.75
C GLY A 10 6.10 4.31 -0.30
N PRO A 11 6.64 5.55 -0.37
CA PRO A 11 8.07 5.79 -0.23
C PRO A 11 8.58 5.85 1.22
N GLY A 12 7.70 6.02 2.22
CA GLY A 12 8.09 6.24 3.61
C GLY A 12 8.84 5.06 4.23
N GLU A 13 9.89 5.37 4.98
CA GLU A 13 10.74 4.38 5.67
C GLU A 13 10.03 3.85 6.92
N GLU A 14 9.31 4.73 7.62
CA GLU A 14 8.51 4.35 8.80
C GLU A 14 7.11 3.85 8.44
N THR A 15 6.80 3.74 7.15
CA THR A 15 5.50 3.21 6.71
C THR A 15 5.30 1.78 7.20
N PHE A 16 4.10 1.47 7.64
CA PHE A 16 3.71 0.13 8.06
C PHE A 16 2.29 -0.20 7.63
N GLY A 17 2.00 -1.49 7.49
CA GLY A 17 0.71 -1.95 6.97
C GLY A 17 0.58 -3.46 6.91
N HIS A 18 -0.43 -3.90 6.17
CA HIS A 18 -0.65 -5.30 5.82
C HIS A 18 -1.39 -5.42 4.48
N SER A 19 -1.02 -6.42 3.70
CA SER A 19 -1.73 -6.79 2.46
C SER A 19 -2.54 -8.07 2.68
N GLY A 20 -3.75 -8.13 2.13
CA GLY A 20 -4.61 -9.29 2.16
C GLY A 20 -4.57 -10.06 0.84
N TRP A 21 -4.84 -11.36 0.90
CA TRP A 21 -4.89 -12.21 -0.27
C TRP A 21 -5.87 -11.66 -1.32
N GLY A 22 -5.41 -11.62 -2.57
CA GLY A 22 -6.19 -11.16 -3.70
C GLY A 22 -5.97 -9.70 -4.06
N GLY A 23 -5.23 -8.93 -3.23
CA GLY A 23 -4.74 -7.58 -3.54
C GLY A 23 -5.29 -6.44 -2.66
N SER A 24 -5.96 -6.73 -1.53
CA SER A 24 -6.38 -5.68 -0.60
C SER A 24 -5.19 -5.23 0.24
N CYS A 25 -5.22 -4.01 0.78
CA CYS A 25 -4.20 -3.57 1.74
C CYS A 25 -4.68 -2.41 2.59
N CYS A 26 -4.02 -2.21 3.74
CA CYS A 26 -4.09 -1.00 4.53
C CYS A 26 -2.68 -0.60 5.02
N PHE A 27 -2.43 0.70 5.16
CA PHE A 27 -1.15 1.24 5.61
C PHE A 27 -1.28 2.61 6.27
N ALA A 28 -0.23 2.99 7.00
CA ALA A 28 -0.01 4.32 7.52
C ALA A 28 1.46 4.72 7.32
N ASP A 29 1.69 5.95 6.86
CA ASP A 29 2.98 6.64 6.81
C ASP A 29 2.98 7.79 7.83
N PRO A 30 3.62 7.60 9.00
CA PRO A 30 3.72 8.64 10.03
C PRO A 30 4.48 9.89 9.57
N GLU A 31 5.49 9.74 8.70
CA GLU A 31 6.34 10.85 8.25
C GLU A 31 5.53 11.85 7.42
N ARG A 32 4.64 11.33 6.56
CA ARG A 32 3.77 12.13 5.69
C ARG A 32 2.38 12.38 6.27
N ARG A 33 2.08 11.81 7.45
CA ARG A 33 0.74 11.84 8.09
C ARG A 33 -0.36 11.39 7.14
N LEU A 34 -0.07 10.39 6.31
CA LEU A 34 -0.99 9.82 5.34
C LEU A 34 -1.31 8.38 5.73
N ALA A 35 -2.57 7.98 5.60
CA ALA A 35 -2.98 6.59 5.72
C ALA A 35 -3.97 6.26 4.61
N GLY A 36 -4.03 4.98 4.23
CA GLY A 36 -4.87 4.54 3.14
C GLY A 36 -5.24 3.07 3.23
N ALA A 37 -6.34 2.72 2.57
CA ALA A 37 -6.76 1.35 2.38
C ALA A 37 -7.36 1.16 0.98
N TYR A 38 -7.11 0.00 0.41
CA TYR A 38 -7.72 -0.45 -0.84
C TYR A 38 -8.43 -1.78 -0.59
N VAL A 39 -9.71 -1.81 -0.97
CA VAL A 39 -10.61 -2.95 -0.78
C VAL A 39 -11.36 -3.21 -2.08
N MET A 40 -11.45 -4.48 -2.46
CA MET A 40 -12.05 -4.95 -3.70
C MET A 40 -12.49 -6.41 -3.58
N ASN A 41 -13.32 -6.87 -4.51
CA ASN A 41 -13.87 -8.24 -4.53
C ASN A 41 -13.34 -9.12 -5.67
N LYS A 42 -12.72 -8.53 -6.71
CA LYS A 42 -12.01 -9.30 -7.75
C LYS A 42 -10.60 -9.61 -7.27
N GLN A 43 -10.34 -10.85 -6.87
CA GLN A 43 -9.03 -11.28 -6.41
C GLN A 43 -8.04 -11.47 -7.57
N SER A 44 -6.80 -11.01 -7.39
CA SER A 44 -5.63 -11.41 -8.18
C SER A 44 -4.91 -12.57 -7.49
N THR A 45 -3.79 -13.01 -8.06
CA THR A 45 -2.89 -14.02 -7.46
C THR A 45 -1.71 -13.40 -6.73
N ASP A 46 -1.60 -12.07 -6.67
CA ASP A 46 -0.48 -11.38 -6.03
C ASP A 46 -0.65 -11.44 -4.50
N LEU A 47 0.36 -11.98 -3.82
CA LEU A 47 0.40 -12.02 -2.34
C LEU A 47 0.56 -10.62 -1.73
N ILE A 48 1.36 -9.79 -2.38
CA ILE A 48 1.71 -8.43 -1.96
C ILE A 48 2.09 -7.62 -3.20
N GLY A 49 1.87 -6.30 -3.17
CA GLY A 49 2.29 -5.42 -4.27
C GLY A 49 1.40 -5.50 -5.52
N ASP A 50 0.13 -5.89 -5.36
CA ASP A 50 -0.85 -5.86 -6.45
C ASP A 50 -0.81 -4.50 -7.19
N ALA A 51 -0.79 -4.55 -8.52
CA ALA A 51 -0.64 -3.36 -9.34
C ALA A 51 -1.79 -2.34 -9.19
N ARG A 52 -2.97 -2.75 -8.72
CA ARG A 52 -4.14 -1.88 -8.53
C ARG A 52 -3.97 -0.94 -7.32
N PRO A 53 -3.81 -1.41 -6.07
CA PRO A 53 -3.52 -0.52 -4.95
C PRO A 53 -2.22 0.25 -5.18
N ARG A 54 -1.17 -0.36 -5.75
CA ARG A 54 0.11 0.33 -5.96
C ARG A 54 -0.05 1.60 -6.80
N ARG A 55 -0.79 1.55 -7.91
CA ARG A 55 -1.05 2.73 -8.76
C ARG A 55 -1.82 3.83 -8.03
N LEU A 56 -2.81 3.46 -7.20
CA LEU A 56 -3.58 4.42 -6.41
C LEU A 56 -2.71 5.08 -5.33
N ILE A 57 -1.87 4.28 -4.67
CA ILE A 57 -0.93 4.73 -3.65
C ILE A 57 0.10 5.69 -4.27
N GLU A 58 0.73 5.31 -5.38
CA GLU A 58 1.67 6.17 -6.12
C GLU A 58 1.03 7.50 -6.52
N ALA A 59 -0.19 7.48 -7.05
CA ALA A 59 -0.93 8.70 -7.41
C ALA A 59 -1.26 9.58 -6.18
N ALA A 60 -1.62 8.97 -5.05
CA ALA A 60 -1.87 9.70 -3.81
C ALA A 60 -0.61 10.40 -3.30
N TYR A 61 0.54 9.70 -3.28
CA TYR A 61 1.81 10.31 -2.88
C TYR A 61 2.31 11.39 -3.85
N ALA A 62 2.05 11.25 -5.15
CA ALA A 62 2.38 12.27 -6.14
C ALA A 62 1.54 13.56 -6.02
N SER A 63 0.47 13.53 -5.22
CA SER A 63 -0.45 14.66 -5.01
C SER A 63 -0.26 15.35 -3.64
N LEU A 64 0.75 14.93 -2.86
CA LEU A 64 1.16 15.58 -1.62
C LEU A 64 2.10 16.75 -1.89
#